data_AF-A0AA51C5E4-F1
#
_entry.id   AF-A0AA51C5E4-F1
#
_cell.length_a   1.000
_cell.length_b   1.000
_cell.length_c   1.000
_cell.angle_alpha   90.00
_cell.angle_beta   90.00
_cell.angle_gamma   90.00
#
_symmetry.space_group_name_H-M   'P 1'
#
loop_
_entity.id
_entity.type
_entity.pdbx_description
1 polymer ?
#
loop_
_entity_poly.entity_id
_entity_poly.type
_entity_poly.pdbx_seq_one_letter_code
_entity_poly.pdbx_strand_id
1 'polypeptide(L)'
;MLQDNLESKIRDLLSSEIALYTELEHYVDDELECVNNKDMEKLLEVLQQKQGVISRQELLQEEWGQIAMKFGLVEGRDGPLFWSAVEQHVESQGFYSLSKIVNEIKEQVTALLTKEEHVQALLEQHISELREQMAQLNKGKTAFKGYMKSGGVL
;
A
#
# COMPACT_ATOMS: atom_id res chain seq x y z
N MET A 1 -25.01 17.69 20.79
CA MET A 1 -24.67 18.75 19.79
C MET A 1 -23.19 18.71 19.39
N LEU A 2 -22.23 19.02 20.27
CA LEU A 2 -20.78 18.93 19.92
C LEU A 2 -20.23 17.49 19.91
N GLN A 3 -20.73 16.63 20.81
CA GLN A 3 -20.29 15.23 20.94
C GLN A 3 -20.80 14.35 19.79
N ASP A 4 -22.07 14.46 19.42
CA ASP A 4 -22.66 13.71 18.28
C ASP A 4 -21.98 14.04 16.94
N ASN A 5 -21.53 15.29 16.78
CA ASN A 5 -20.82 15.75 15.58
C ASN A 5 -19.38 15.21 15.53
N LEU A 6 -18.74 15.04 16.69
CA LEU A 6 -17.42 14.44 16.77
C LEU A 6 -17.45 12.94 16.45
N GLU A 7 -18.37 12.19 17.05
CA GLU A 7 -18.47 10.74 16.80
C GLU A 7 -18.77 10.46 15.33
N SER A 8 -19.75 11.16 14.74
CA SER A 8 -20.08 11.02 13.32
C SER A 8 -18.90 11.38 12.43
N LYS A 9 -18.21 12.48 12.69
CA LYS A 9 -17.02 12.86 11.92
C LYS A 9 -15.90 11.82 12.00
N ILE A 10 -15.60 11.29 13.20
CA ILE A 10 -14.59 10.23 13.35
C ILE A 10 -15.02 8.97 12.60
N ARG A 11 -16.30 8.60 12.67
CA ARG A 11 -16.84 7.44 11.96
C ARG A 11 -16.72 7.61 10.44
N ASP A 12 -17.00 8.79 9.90
CA ASP A 12 -16.86 9.09 8.47
C ASP A 12 -15.41 8.98 8.01
N LEU A 13 -14.46 9.48 8.81
CA LEU A 13 -13.03 9.32 8.53
C LEU A 13 -12.60 7.86 8.54
N LEU A 14 -13.02 7.09 9.55
CA LEU A 14 -12.73 5.67 9.63
C LEU A 14 -13.33 4.89 8.45
N SER A 15 -14.55 5.22 8.04
CA SER A 15 -15.18 4.59 6.87
C SER A 15 -14.43 4.92 5.58
N SER A 16 -13.95 6.16 5.45
CA SER A 16 -13.13 6.58 4.30
C SER A 16 -11.79 5.84 4.28
N GLU A 17 -11.19 5.64 5.46
CA GLU A 17 -9.96 4.88 5.63
C GLU A 17 -10.11 3.42 5.19
N ILE A 18 -11.19 2.75 5.61
CA ILE A 18 -11.52 1.38 5.18
C ILE A 18 -11.69 1.31 3.67
N ALA A 19 -12.41 2.27 3.08
CA ALA A 19 -12.63 2.30 1.64
C ALA A 19 -11.29 2.41 0.88
N LEU A 20 -10.37 3.26 1.35
CA LEU A 20 -9.04 3.41 0.74
C LEU A 20 -8.20 2.13 0.88
N TYR A 21 -8.21 1.47 2.05
CA TYR A 21 -7.49 0.21 2.21
C TYR A 21 -8.08 -0.94 1.39
N THR A 22 -9.39 -0.97 1.22
CA THR A 22 -10.07 -1.94 0.35
C THR A 22 -9.72 -1.70 -1.12
N GLU A 23 -9.63 -0.43 -1.54
CA GLU A 23 -9.20 -0.07 -2.89
C GLU A 23 -7.73 -0.43 -3.12
N LEU A 24 -6.84 -0.17 -2.16
CA LEU A 24 -5.45 -0.61 -2.22
C LEU A 24 -5.32 -2.13 -2.31
N GLU A 25 -6.13 -2.87 -1.56
CA GLU A 25 -6.12 -4.33 -1.62
C GLU A 25 -6.45 -4.83 -3.03
N HIS A 26 -7.43 -4.24 -3.69
CA HIS A 26 -7.75 -4.58 -5.07
C HIS A 26 -6.56 -4.33 -6.01
N TYR A 27 -5.87 -3.20 -5.87
CA TYR A 27 -4.68 -2.93 -6.67
C TYR A 27 -3.52 -3.88 -6.37
N VAL A 28 -3.32 -4.29 -5.12
CA VAL A 28 -2.30 -5.29 -4.76
C VAL A 28 -2.61 -6.64 -5.40
N ASP A 29 -3.88 -7.05 -5.40
CA ASP A 29 -4.32 -8.29 -6.05
C ASP A 29 -4.11 -8.20 -7.59
N ASP A 30 -4.40 -7.04 -8.20
CA ASP A 30 -4.14 -6.79 -9.62
C ASP A 30 -2.64 -6.81 -9.95
N GLU A 31 -1.79 -6.24 -9.09
CA GLU A 31 -0.34 -6.32 -9.27
C GLU A 31 0.14 -7.77 -9.20
N LEU A 32 -0.34 -8.54 -8.23
CA LEU A 32 0.00 -9.96 -8.13
C LEU A 32 -0.35 -10.70 -9.43
N GLU A 33 -1.52 -10.42 -10.02
CA GLU A 33 -1.91 -10.98 -11.32
C GLU A 33 -0.94 -10.55 -12.44
N CYS A 34 -0.61 -9.25 -12.52
CA CYS A 34 0.30 -8.72 -13.54
C CYS A 34 1.70 -9.34 -13.43
N VAL A 35 2.21 -9.48 -12.20
CA VAL A 35 3.52 -10.08 -11.91
C VAL A 35 3.55 -11.55 -12.33
N ASN A 36 2.52 -12.31 -11.96
CA ASN A 36 2.40 -13.72 -12.36
C ASN A 36 2.32 -13.89 -13.88
N ASN A 37 1.63 -12.99 -14.57
CA ASN A 37 1.49 -12.99 -16.03
C ASN A 37 2.68 -12.36 -16.77
N LYS A 38 3.65 -11.78 -16.04
CA LYS A 38 4.79 -11.01 -16.58
C LYS A 38 4.35 -9.82 -17.46
N ASP A 39 3.18 -9.26 -17.18
CA ASP A 39 2.62 -8.12 -17.90
C ASP A 39 3.10 -6.81 -17.26
N MET A 40 4.28 -6.35 -17.69
CA MET A 40 4.92 -5.15 -17.14
C MET A 40 4.24 -3.85 -17.59
N GLU A 41 3.47 -3.86 -18.67
CA GLU A 41 2.74 -2.69 -19.15
C GLU A 41 1.53 -2.42 -18.25
N LYS A 42 0.70 -3.45 -18.04
CA LYS A 42 -0.43 -3.37 -17.09
C LYS A 42 0.04 -3.09 -15.66
N LEU A 43 1.19 -3.64 -15.25
CA LEU A 43 1.76 -3.36 -13.94
C LEU A 43 2.06 -1.87 -13.72
N LEU A 44 2.59 -1.17 -14.73
CA LEU A 44 2.88 0.27 -14.63
C LEU A 44 1.60 1.10 -14.50
N GLU A 45 0.52 0.71 -15.19
CA GLU A 45 -0.78 1.35 -15.06
C GLU A 45 -1.36 1.20 -13.65
N VAL A 46 -1.29 -0.02 -13.09
CA VAL A 46 -1.74 -0.29 -11.71
C VAL A 46 -0.94 0.51 -10.68
N LEU A 47 0.39 0.54 -10.81
CA LEU A 47 1.25 1.35 -9.93
C LEU A 47 0.91 2.84 -10.00
N GLN A 48 0.60 3.36 -11.19
CA GLN A 48 0.17 4.76 -11.34
C GLN A 48 -1.17 5.02 -10.65
N GLN A 49 -2.12 4.07 -10.72
CA GLN A 49 -3.41 4.18 -10.05
C GLN A 49 -3.29 4.13 -8.53
N LYS A 50 -2.41 3.26 -7.98
CA LYS A 50 -2.11 3.23 -6.54
C LYS A 50 -1.63 4.57 -6.01
N GLN A 51 -0.84 5.31 -6.78
CA GLN A 51 -0.38 6.64 -6.36
C GLN A 51 -1.56 7.60 -6.09
N GLY A 52 -2.66 7.48 -6.83
CA GLY A 52 -3.88 8.24 -6.59
C GLY A 52 -4.59 7.87 -5.28
N VAL A 53 -4.47 6.63 -4.83
CA VAL A 53 -4.97 6.20 -3.51
C VAL A 53 -4.08 6.72 -2.39
N ILE A 54 -2.76 6.65 -2.56
CA ILE A 54 -1.77 7.16 -1.59
C ILE A 54 -1.99 8.65 -1.34
N SER A 55 -2.17 9.46 -2.39
CA SER A 55 -2.47 10.89 -2.23
C SER A 55 -3.77 11.15 -1.47
N ARG A 56 -4.79 10.28 -1.63
CA ARG A 56 -6.03 10.39 -0.84
C ARG A 56 -5.82 9.98 0.63
N GLN A 57 -4.93 9.02 0.91
CA GLN A 57 -4.54 8.68 2.27
C GLN A 57 -3.80 9.82 2.97
N GLU A 58 -2.91 10.53 2.26
CA GLU A 58 -2.22 11.71 2.78
C GLU A 58 -3.22 12.81 3.19
N LEU A 59 -4.20 13.10 2.33
CA LEU A 59 -5.28 14.04 2.65
C LEU A 59 -6.09 13.60 3.87
N LEU A 60 -6.41 12.31 3.97
CA LEU A 60 -7.12 11.76 5.13
C LEU A 60 -6.28 11.92 6.42
N GLN A 61 -4.96 11.75 6.33
CA GLN A 61 -4.05 11.95 7.47
C GLN A 61 -3.99 13.42 7.91
N GLU A 62 -4.08 14.37 6.97
CA GLU A 62 -4.25 15.79 7.29
C GLU A 62 -5.57 16.05 8.03
N GLU A 63 -6.67 15.43 7.60
CA GLU A 63 -7.97 15.56 8.28
C GLU A 63 -7.94 14.99 9.71
N TRP A 64 -7.26 13.87 9.92
CA TRP A 64 -6.96 13.36 11.26
C TRP A 64 -6.14 14.36 12.09
N GLY A 65 -5.13 14.99 11.48
CA GLY A 65 -4.33 16.04 12.09
C GLY A 65 -5.18 17.24 12.53
N GLN A 66 -6.14 17.66 11.70
CA GLN A 66 -7.06 18.75 12.05
C GLN A 66 -7.94 18.40 13.26
N ILE A 67 -8.34 17.13 13.41
CA ILE A 67 -9.07 16.69 14.60
C ILE A 67 -8.16 16.70 15.83
N ALA A 68 -6.93 16.19 15.72
CA ALA A 68 -5.96 16.22 16.81
C ALA A 68 -5.69 17.66 17.30
N MET A 69 -5.55 18.62 16.39
CA MET A 69 -5.39 20.04 16.74
C MET A 69 -6.58 20.61 17.51
N LYS A 70 -7.81 20.15 17.25
CA LYS A 70 -8.99 20.58 18.03
C LYS A 70 -8.92 20.12 19.49
N PHE A 71 -8.23 19.02 19.76
CA PHE A 71 -7.93 18.55 21.11
C PHE A 71 -6.65 19.17 21.70
N GLY A 72 -5.97 20.04 20.95
CA GLY A 72 -4.67 20.60 21.36
C GLY A 72 -3.54 19.58 21.36
N LEU A 73 -3.70 18.48 20.62
CA LEU A 73 -2.71 17.40 20.52
C LEU A 73 -1.82 17.60 19.30
N VAL A 74 -0.54 17.25 19.46
CA VAL A 74 0.45 17.22 18.37
C VAL A 74 0.41 15.87 17.65
N GLU A 75 0.06 14.81 18.38
CA GLU A 75 -0.02 13.45 17.85
C GLU A 75 -1.40 13.18 17.27
N GLY A 76 -1.43 12.62 16.06
CA GLY A 76 -2.65 12.24 15.35
C GLY A 76 -3.25 10.92 15.86
N ARG A 77 -4.07 10.29 15.02
CA ARG A 77 -4.80 9.05 15.31
C ARG A 77 -3.92 7.91 15.85
N ASP A 78 -2.66 7.87 15.49
CA ASP A 78 -1.74 6.80 15.89
C ASP A 78 -1.27 6.90 17.35
N GLY A 79 -1.46 8.06 17.98
CA GLY A 79 -1.07 8.31 19.36
C GLY A 79 -2.13 7.85 20.37
N PRO A 80 -1.74 7.25 21.52
CA PRO A 80 -2.69 6.87 22.57
C PRO A 80 -3.39 8.09 23.20
N LEU A 81 -2.75 9.27 23.16
CA LEU A 81 -3.30 10.53 23.66
C LEU A 81 -4.52 10.98 22.84
N PHE A 82 -4.53 10.72 21.53
CA PHE A 82 -5.67 11.03 20.67
C PHE A 82 -6.91 10.27 21.11
N TRP A 83 -6.80 8.94 21.24
CA TRP A 83 -7.94 8.11 21.64
C TRP A 83 -8.39 8.38 23.07
N SER A 84 -7.46 8.73 23.97
CA SER A 84 -7.80 9.17 25.33
C SER A 84 -8.63 10.46 25.33
N ALA A 85 -8.32 11.41 24.44
CA ALA A 85 -9.11 12.63 24.28
C ALA A 85 -10.48 12.33 23.66
N VAL A 86 -10.55 11.44 22.67
CA VAL A 86 -11.83 11.01 22.06
C VAL A 86 -12.74 10.34 23.10
N GLU A 87 -12.20 9.47 23.97
CA GLU A 87 -12.96 8.81 25.04
C GLU A 87 -13.62 9.81 26.02
N GLN A 88 -12.96 10.94 26.31
CA GLN A 88 -13.52 11.98 27.17
C GLN A 88 -14.67 12.75 26.53
N HIS A 89 -14.77 12.73 25.20
CA HIS A 89 -15.73 13.53 24.44
C HIS A 89 -16.82 12.71 23.75
N VAL A 90 -16.71 11.38 23.72
CA VAL A 90 -17.68 10.46 23.09
C VAL A 90 -18.28 9.56 24.17
N GLU A 91 -19.56 9.20 24.02
CA GLU A 91 -20.19 8.24 24.94
C GLU A 91 -19.50 6.87 24.88
N SER A 92 -19.47 6.14 26.00
CA SER A 92 -18.71 4.88 26.10
C SER A 92 -19.11 3.84 25.04
N GLN A 93 -20.39 3.79 24.63
CA GLN A 93 -20.84 2.90 23.56
C GLN A 93 -20.31 3.33 22.18
N GLY A 94 -20.33 4.64 21.87
CA GLY A 94 -19.77 5.19 20.65
C GLY A 94 -18.26 4.96 20.58
N PHE A 95 -17.54 5.20 21.68
CA PHE A 95 -16.10 4.95 21.76
C PHE A 95 -15.74 3.48 21.55
N TYR A 96 -16.50 2.56 22.13
CA TYR A 96 -16.32 1.12 21.90
C TYR A 96 -16.53 0.74 20.43
N SER A 97 -17.56 1.29 19.78
CA SER A 97 -17.79 1.10 18.35
C SER A 97 -16.62 1.60 17.50
N LEU A 98 -16.11 2.80 17.79
CA LEU A 98 -14.97 3.37 17.07
C LEU A 98 -13.71 2.51 17.26
N SER A 99 -13.45 2.04 18.48
CA SER A 99 -12.32 1.17 18.78
C SER A 99 -12.36 -0.16 18.01
N LYS A 100 -13.55 -0.73 17.82
CA LYS A 100 -13.74 -1.93 17.00
C LYS A 100 -13.33 -1.69 15.54
N ILE A 101 -13.80 -0.58 14.96
CA ILE A 101 -13.49 -0.20 13.58
C ILE A 101 -11.98 0.04 13.41
N VAL A 102 -11.33 0.68 14.38
CA VAL A 102 -9.88 0.89 14.36
C VAL A 102 -9.10 -0.43 14.37
N ASN A 103 -9.57 -1.42 15.14
CA ASN A 103 -8.94 -2.75 15.15
C ASN A 103 -9.15 -3.48 13.82
N GLU A 104 -10.33 -3.39 13.21
CA GLU A 104 -10.61 -3.94 11.87
C GLU A 104 -9.66 -3.32 10.82
N ILE A 105 -9.46 -2.01 10.87
CA ILE A 105 -8.49 -1.32 9.99
C ILE A 105 -7.07 -1.86 10.21
N LYS A 106 -6.62 -2.02 11.45
CA LYS A 106 -5.28 -2.55 11.75
C LYS A 106 -5.08 -3.96 11.20
N GLU A 107 -6.08 -4.82 11.34
CA GLU A 107 -6.06 -6.17 10.78
C GLU A 107 -5.96 -6.13 9.25
N GLN A 108 -6.78 -5.29 8.60
CA GLN A 108 -6.75 -5.10 7.15
C GLN A 108 -5.39 -4.57 6.66
N VAL A 109 -4.84 -3.56 7.31
CA VAL A 109 -3.52 -2.99 6.97
C VAL A 109 -2.42 -4.03 7.11
N THR A 110 -2.43 -4.83 8.17
CA THR A 110 -1.43 -5.87 8.39
C THR A 110 -1.49 -6.95 7.29
N ALA A 111 -2.69 -7.37 6.91
CA ALA A 111 -2.89 -8.32 5.82
C ALA A 111 -2.42 -7.74 4.47
N LEU A 112 -2.77 -6.48 4.21
CA LEU A 112 -2.38 -5.77 2.99
C LEU A 112 -0.86 -5.63 2.85
N LEU A 113 -0.16 -5.24 3.93
CA LEU A 113 1.30 -5.13 3.94
C LEU A 113 1.97 -6.48 3.66
N THR A 114 1.42 -7.57 4.23
CA THR A 114 1.93 -8.92 3.98
C THR A 114 1.79 -9.30 2.50
N LYS A 115 0.67 -8.93 1.85
CA LYS A 115 0.46 -9.15 0.41
C LYS A 115 1.43 -8.33 -0.44
N GLU A 116 1.62 -7.05 -0.10
CA GLU A 116 2.60 -6.17 -0.77
C GLU A 116 4.02 -6.74 -0.73
N GLU A 117 4.47 -7.17 0.46
CA GLU A 117 5.79 -7.80 0.63
C GLU A 117 5.94 -9.04 -0.26
N HIS A 118 4.87 -9.84 -0.39
CA HIS A 118 4.87 -11.01 -1.27
C HIS A 118 4.98 -10.64 -2.75
N VAL A 119 4.20 -9.65 -3.22
CA VAL A 119 4.25 -9.16 -4.60
C VAL A 119 5.64 -8.61 -4.93
N GLN A 120 6.21 -7.82 -4.01
CA GLN A 120 7.56 -7.27 -4.16
C GLN A 120 8.61 -8.38 -4.29
N ALA A 121 8.55 -9.42 -3.46
CA ALA A 121 9.48 -10.54 -3.53
C ALA A 121 9.40 -11.29 -4.87
N LEU A 122 8.20 -11.49 -5.42
CA LEU A 122 8.01 -12.10 -6.74
C LEU A 122 8.59 -11.24 -7.87
N LEU A 123 8.38 -9.92 -7.81
CA LEU A 123 8.96 -8.97 -8.76
C LEU A 123 10.49 -9.02 -8.75
N GLU A 124 11.09 -9.00 -7.56
CA GLU A 124 12.55 -9.09 -7.40
C GLU A 124 13.10 -10.40 -7.97
N GLN A 125 12.40 -11.52 -7.75
CA GLN A 125 12.75 -12.81 -8.33
C GLN A 125 12.74 -12.74 -9.87
N HIS A 126 11.68 -12.23 -10.49
CA HIS A 126 11.59 -12.14 -11.94
C HIS A 126 12.66 -11.22 -12.55
N ILE A 127 13.00 -10.11 -11.88
CA ILE A 127 14.10 -9.23 -12.31
C ILE A 127 15.44 -9.99 -12.26
N SER A 128 15.67 -10.78 -11.22
CA SER A 128 16.87 -11.60 -11.08
C SER A 128 16.99 -12.63 -12.21
N GLU A 129 15.90 -13.35 -12.51
CA GLU A 129 15.83 -14.33 -13.62
C GLU A 129 16.12 -13.68 -14.97
N LEU A 130 15.54 -12.51 -15.25
CA LEU A 130 15.79 -11.76 -16.48
C LEU A 130 17.26 -11.34 -16.61
N ARG A 131 17.88 -10.88 -15.51
CA ARG A 131 19.31 -10.52 -15.50
C ARG A 131 20.19 -11.72 -15.81
N GLU A 132 19.86 -12.89 -15.26
CA GLU A 132 20.60 -14.12 -15.55
C GLU A 132 20.47 -14.53 -17.03
N GLN A 133 19.25 -14.51 -17.57
CA GLN A 133 18.99 -14.80 -18.98
C GLN A 133 19.74 -13.85 -19.91
N MET A 134 19.78 -12.54 -19.60
CA MET A 134 20.57 -11.57 -20.35
C MET A 134 22.07 -11.86 -20.28
N ALA A 135 22.59 -12.24 -19.11
CA ALA A 135 24.00 -12.61 -18.95
C ALA A 135 24.35 -13.87 -19.77
N GLN A 136 23.47 -14.87 -19.79
CA GLN A 136 23.63 -16.07 -20.62
C GLN A 136 23.56 -15.75 -22.12
N LEU A 137 22.60 -14.93 -22.56
CA LEU A 137 22.50 -14.47 -23.96
C LEU A 137 23.74 -13.69 -24.41
N ASN A 138 24.28 -12.83 -23.54
CA ASN A 138 25.50 -12.08 -23.85
C ASN A 138 26.72 -13.01 -23.98
N LYS A 139 26.85 -14.01 -23.10
CA LYS A 139 27.89 -15.06 -23.21
C LYS A 139 27.75 -15.89 -24.49
N GLY A 140 26.51 -16.25 -24.85
CA GLY A 140 26.23 -16.96 -26.10
C GLY A 140 26.59 -16.14 -27.34
N LYS A 141 26.22 -14.85 -27.36
CA LYS A 141 26.57 -13.92 -28.45
C LYS A 141 28.08 -13.70 -28.58
N THR A 142 28.83 -13.61 -27.48
CA THR A 142 30.29 -13.46 -27.53
C THR A 142 30.97 -14.74 -27.98
N ALA A 143 30.52 -15.91 -27.52
CA ALA A 143 31.00 -17.20 -27.99
C ALA A 143 30.75 -17.37 -29.50
N PHE A 144 29.53 -17.10 -29.97
CA PHE A 144 29.17 -17.19 -31.39
C PHE A 144 29.99 -16.25 -32.28
N LYS A 145 30.20 -15.00 -31.85
CA LYS A 145 31.10 -14.06 -32.56
C LYS A 145 32.55 -14.54 -32.57
N GLY A 146 33.01 -15.21 -31.52
CA GLY A 146 34.32 -15.84 -31.46
C GLY A 146 34.48 -16.94 -32.51
N TYR A 147 33.50 -17.84 -32.61
CA TYR A 147 33.49 -18.91 -33.62
C TYR A 147 33.41 -18.38 -35.06
N MET A 148 32.63 -17.33 -35.32
CA MET A 148 32.58 -16.72 -36.67
C MET A 148 33.90 -16.06 -37.07
N LYS A 149 34.67 -15.51 -36.12
CA LYS A 149 35.99 -14.93 -36.40
C LYS A 149 37.08 -15.99 -36.60
N SER A 150 36.98 -17.15 -35.95
CA SER A 150 37.96 -18.24 -36.06
C SER A 150 37.64 -19.24 -37.17
N GLY A 151 36.38 -19.34 -37.63
CA GLY A 151 35.94 -20.25 -38.69
C GLY A 151 35.97 -19.69 -40.12
N GLY A 152 36.45 -18.46 -40.33
CA GLY A 152 36.49 -17.77 -41.64
C GLY A 152 37.76 -18.00 -42.47
N VAL A 153 38.59 -19.00 -42.13
CA VAL A 153 39.77 -19.39 -42.93
C VAL A 153 39.58 -20.82 -43.42
N LEU A 154 38.91 -20.97 -44.56
CA LEU A 154 39.04 -22.09 -45.48
C LEU A 154 39.08 -21.54 -46.90
#